data_AF-A0A932ZY32-F1
#
_entry.id   AF-A0A932ZY32-F1
#
_cell.length_a   1.000
_cell.length_b   1.000
_cell.length_c   1.000
_cell.angle_alpha   90.00
_cell.angle_beta   90.00
_cell.angle_gamma   90.00
#
_symmetry.space_group_name_H-M   'P 1'
#
loop_
_entity.id
_entity.type
_entity.pdbx_description
1 polymer ?
#
loop_
_entity_poly.entity_id
_entity_poly.type
_entity_poly.pdbx_seq_one_letter_code
_entity_poly.pdbx_strand_id
1 'polypeptide(L)' 'MVQAFRERVPLDRVILELPGRWVHGTQFDDVAAMIVWLVETLGAGVNVGNVVPEDVVILQNTRMRLGSNLSLADQS' A
#
# COMPACT_ATOMS: atom_id res chain seq x y z
N MET A 1 -6.74 14.86 -6.15
CA MET A 1 -5.57 15.01 -5.27
C MET A 1 -4.46 14.04 -5.64
N VAL A 2 -4.69 12.72 -5.57
CA VAL A 2 -3.67 11.68 -5.82
C VAL A 2 -3.09 11.72 -7.24
N GLN A 3 -3.91 11.99 -8.25
CA GLN A 3 -3.43 12.13 -9.63
C GLN A 3 -2.46 13.31 -9.79
N ALA A 4 -2.82 14.49 -9.28
CA ALA A 4 -1.93 15.66 -9.30
C ALA A 4 -0.64 15.43 -8.50
N PHE A 5 -0.70 14.62 -7.43
CA PHE A 5 0.50 14.19 -6.69
C PHE A 5 1.41 13.32 -7.57
N ARG A 6 0.88 12.29 -8.24
CA ARG A 6 1.65 11.42 -9.15
C ARG A 6 2.30 12.19 -10.31
N GLU A 7 1.63 13.22 -10.81
CA GLU A 7 2.13 14.03 -11.94
C GLU A 7 3.25 14.99 -11.53
N ARG A 8 3.33 15.36 -10.25
CA ARG A 8 4.23 16.44 -9.78
C ARG A 8 5.31 15.98 -8.82
N VAL A 9 5.12 14.83 -8.17
CA VAL A 9 6.01 14.32 -7.13
C VAL A 9 6.56 12.96 -7.55
N PRO A 10 7.88 12.83 -7.72
CA PRO A 10 8.52 11.54 -7.99
C PRO A 10 8.25 10.56 -6.84
N LEU A 11 7.56 9.46 -7.13
CA LEU A 11 7.15 8.47 -6.11
C LEU A 11 8.33 7.78 -5.45
N ASP A 12 9.46 7.66 -6.15
CA ASP A 12 10.73 7.14 -5.65
C ASP A 12 11.39 8.04 -4.59
N ARG A 13 10.92 9.28 -4.43
CA ARG A 13 11.45 10.28 -3.48
C ARG A 13 10.53 10.53 -2.29
N VAL A 14 9.45 9.78 -2.15
CA VAL A 14 8.48 9.94 -1.05
C VAL A 14 8.23 8.60 -0.38
N ILE A 15 7.99 8.62 0.92
CA ILE A 15 7.48 7.50 1.71
C ILE A 15 6.09 7.91 2.21
N LEU A 16 5.09 7.07 1.96
CA LEU A 16 3.72 7.29 2.42
C LEU A 16 3.49 6.46 3.70
N GLU A 17 3.15 7.12 4.80
CA GLU A 17 2.95 6.44 6.08
C GLU A 17 1.58 5.77 6.17
N LEU A 18 1.55 4.55 6.69
CA LEU A 18 0.31 3.95 7.18
C LEU A 18 -0.06 4.58 8.53
N PRO A 19 -1.37 4.76 8.82
CA PRO A 19 -1.78 5.19 10.14
C PRO A 19 -1.39 4.12 11.16
N GLY A 20 -0.68 4.52 12.21
CA GLY A 20 -0.36 3.60 13.30
C GLY A 20 -1.63 3.18 14.03
N ARG A 21 -1.72 1.92 14.44
CA ARG A 21 -2.87 1.39 15.19
C ARG A 21 -3.09 2.05 16.56
N TRP A 22 -2.08 2.78 17.04
CA TRP A 22 -2.14 3.61 18.24
C TRP A 22 -2.83 4.96 18.00
N VAL A 23 -3.15 5.32 16.76
CA VAL A 23 -3.92 6.51 16.43
C VAL A 23 -5.40 6.24 16.72
N HIS A 24 -6.02 7.13 17.48
CA HIS A 24 -7.42 7.00 17.85
C HIS A 24 -8.32 6.93 16.61
N GLY A 25 -9.18 5.92 16.56
CA GLY A 25 -10.13 5.72 15.46
C GLY A 25 -9.60 4.90 14.28
N THR A 26 -8.33 4.49 14.28
CA THR A 26 -7.78 3.59 13.24
C THR A 26 -8.06 2.13 13.59
N GLN A 27 -8.78 1.42 12.73
CA GLN A 27 -9.04 -0.01 12.82
C GLN A 27 -8.01 -0.82 12.01
N PHE A 28 -7.98 -2.13 12.22
CA PHE A 28 -7.06 -3.03 11.50
C PHE A 28 -7.35 -3.11 10.00
N ASP A 29 -8.64 -3.14 9.65
CA ASP A 29 -9.11 -3.19 8.27
C ASP A 29 -8.85 -1.88 7.51
N ASP A 30 -8.84 -0.73 8.20
CA ASP A 30 -8.43 0.55 7.60
C ASP A 30 -6.99 0.49 7.05
N VAL A 31 -6.07 -0.08 7.84
CA VAL A 31 -4.65 -0.21 7.45
C VAL A 31 -4.51 -1.17 6.27
N ALA A 32 -5.20 -2.32 6.32
CA ALA A 32 -5.18 -3.29 5.24
C ALA A 32 -5.78 -2.72 3.94
N ALA A 33 -6.90 -2.00 4.02
CA ALA A 33 -7.51 -1.32 2.88
C ALA A 33 -6.59 -0.25 2.29
N MET A 34 -5.89 0.52 3.12
CA MET A 34 -4.93 1.52 2.66
C MET A 34 -3.71 0.90 1.96
N ILE A 35 -3.20 -0.24 2.46
CA ILE A 35 -2.13 -1.00 1.78
C ILE A 35 -2.56 -1.40 0.37
N VAL A 36 -3.74 -2.00 0.23
CA VAL A 36 -4.30 -2.41 -1.06
C VAL A 36 -4.44 -1.21 -1.98
N TRP A 37 -5.09 -0.15 -1.50
CA TRP A 37 -5.33 1.05 -2.29
C TRP A 37 -4.03 1.71 -2.77
N LEU A 38 -3.00 1.81 -1.91
CA LEU A 38 -1.70 2.39 -2.27
C LEU A 38 -1.01 1.55 -3.36
N VAL A 39 -0.96 0.23 -3.20
CA VAL A 39 -0.29 -0.66 -4.16
C VAL A 39 -1.02 -0.69 -5.50
N GLU A 40 -2.35 -0.75 -5.50
CA GLU A 40 -3.14 -0.77 -6.73
C GLU A 40 -3.12 0.58 -7.47
N THR A 41 -3.14 1.69 -6.72
CA THR A 41 -3.22 3.03 -7.30
C THR A 41 -1.85 3.56 -7.74
N LEU A 42 -0.79 3.30 -6.97
CA LEU A 42 0.54 3.87 -7.16
C LEU A 42 1.57 2.86 -7.68
N GLY A 43 1.20 1.57 -7.72
CA GLY A 43 2.04 0.48 -8.17
C GLY A 43 2.73 -0.26 -7.03
N ALA A 44 3.10 -1.52 -7.29
CA ALA A 44 3.74 -2.40 -6.30
C ALA A 44 5.08 -1.87 -5.74
N GLY A 45 5.75 -0.98 -6.47
CA GLY A 45 7.00 -0.34 -6.05
C GLY A 45 6.83 0.85 -5.10
N VAL A 46 5.61 1.23 -4.70
CA VAL A 46 5.40 2.40 -3.82
C VAL A 46 6.10 2.21 -2.48
N ASN A 47 6.80 3.26 -2.02
CA ASN A 47 7.43 3.27 -0.71
C ASN A 47 6.39 3.53 0.37
N VAL A 48 6.28 2.59 1.32
CA VAL A 48 5.33 2.66 2.44
C VAL A 48 6.12 2.67 3.75
N GLY A 49 5.80 3.63 4.61
CA GLY A 49 6.39 3.83 5.92
C GLY A 49 5.43 3.49 7.05
N ASN A 50 5.94 3.48 8.28
CA ASN A 50 5.18 3.15 9.49
C ASN A 50 4.46 1.78 9.41
N VAL A 51 5.05 0.83 8.66
CA VAL A 51 4.54 -0.54 8.56
C VAL A 51 4.91 -1.29 9.83
N VAL A 52 3.91 -1.71 10.59
CA VAL A 52 4.12 -2.55 11.78
C VAL A 52 4.47 -3.98 11.37
N PRO A 53 5.20 -4.76 12.21
CA PRO A 53 5.67 -6.10 11.84
C PRO A 53 4.56 -7.04 11.34
N GLU A 54 3.36 -6.94 11.89
CA GLU A 54 2.22 -7.80 11.55
C GLU A 54 1.69 -7.54 10.13
N ASP A 55 1.89 -6.32 9.60
CA ASP A 55 1.37 -5.91 8.30
C ASP A 55 2.37 -6.14 7.14
N VAL A 56 3.62 -6.50 7.46
CA VAL A 56 4.67 -6.74 6.45
C VAL A 56 4.25 -7.83 5.46
N VAL A 57 3.67 -8.93 5.95
CA VAL A 57 3.23 -10.06 5.12
C VAL A 57 2.09 -9.64 4.19
N ILE A 58 1.13 -8.86 4.70
CA ILE A 58 -0.01 -8.35 3.92
C ILE A 58 0.49 -7.42 2.81
N LEU A 59 1.42 -6.51 3.13
CA LEU A 59 2.03 -5.61 2.16
C LEU A 59 2.76 -6.38 1.05
N GLN A 60 3.59 -7.37 1.39
CA GLN A 60 4.32 -8.14 0.37
C GLN A 60 3.39 -9.03 -0.47
N ASN A 61 2.38 -9.67 0.13
CA ASN A 61 1.38 -10.44 -0.61
C ASN A 61 0.62 -9.56 -1.60
N THR A 62 0.27 -8.34 -1.19
CA THR A 62 -0.42 -7.37 -2.07
C THR A 62 0.48 -6.95 -3.23
N ARG A 63 1.75 -6.64 -2.97
CA ARG A 63 2.73 -6.29 -4.02
C ARG A 63 2.94 -7.41 -5.03
N MET A 64 2.97 -8.66 -4.55
CA MET A 64 3.15 -9.84 -5.39
C MET A 64 1.84 -10.35 -6.01
N ARG A 65 0.69 -9.71 -5.71
CA ARG A 65 -0.64 -10.16 -6.12
C ARG A 65 -0.86 -11.63 -5.76
N LEU A 66 -0.68 -11.96 -4.49
CA LEU A 66 -0.90 -13.31 -3.94
C LEU A 66 -2.12 -13.31 -2.99
N GLY A 67 -2.65 -14.50 -2.71
CA GLY A 67 -3.77 -14.69 -1.77
C GLY A 67 -5.08 -14.13 -2.32
N SER A 68 -5.78 -13.30 -1.53
CA SER A 68 -7.03 -12.66 -1.94
C SER A 68 -6.86 -11.66 -3.08
N ASN A 69 -5.63 -11.19 -3.30
CA ASN A 69 -5.27 -10.21 -4.33
C ASN A 69 -4.68 -10.89 -5.58
N LEU A 70 -4.88 -12.20 -5.73
CA LEU A 70 -4.38 -12.97 -6.87
C LEU A 70 -4.95 -12.46 -8.18
N SER A 71 -4.06 -12.06 -9.09
CA SER A 71 -4.42 -11.72 -10.47
C SER A 71 -3.45 -12.42 -11.42
N LEU A 72 -4.02 -13.14 -12.39
CA LEU A 72 -3.28 -13.85 -13.44
C LEU A 72 -2.96 -12.95 -14.64
N ALA A 73 -3.34 -11.67 -14.59
CA ALA A 73 -3.29 -10.75 -15.73
C ALA A 73 -1.87 -10.38 -16.21
N ASP A 74 -0.82 -10.65 -15.42
CA ASP A 74 0.58 -10.39 -15.78
C ASP A 74 1.33 -11.64 -16.29
N GLN A 75 0.63 -12.75 -16.58
CA GLN A 75 1.24 -14.02 -17.05
C GLN A 75 1.18 -14.21 -18.58
N SER A 76 0.94 -13.13 -19.35
CA SER A 76 0.89 -13.12 -20.82
C SER A 76 1.99 -12.30 -21.44
#